data_AF-A0A4Z2FR85-F1
#
_entry.id   AF-A0A4Z2FR85-F1
#
_cell.length_a   1.000
_cell.length_b   1.000
_cell.length_c   1.000
_cell.angle_alpha   90.00
_cell.angle_beta   90.00
_cell.angle_gamma   90.00
#
_symmetry.space_group_name_H-M   'P 1'
#
loop_
_entity.id
_entity.type
_entity.pdbx_description
1 polymer ?
#
loop_
_entity_poly.entity_id
_entity_poly.type
_entity_poly.pdbx_seq_one_letter_code
_entity_poly.pdbx_strand_id
1 'polypeptide(L)'
;MSHMLCIGYGMYPPVGMTDVWLTILSMIVGATCYAMFVGHATALIQSLDSSRRQYQEKYKQVEQYMSFHKLPADMRQRIHDYYEHRYQGKMFDEDSILGELNEPLREEIVNFNCRKLVASMPLFANADPNFVTSMLTWLRFEVFQPGDYIIREGTIGKKMYFIQHGVVGVLTKGNKETKLADGSYFGGSDNASSSHGPMETTTRVEDNAALTKYQLICPVTAYHSVSPVMRRGGKAFNGT
;
A
#
# COMPACT_ATOMS: atom_id res chain seq x y z
N MET A 1 15.79 45.08 17.23
CA MET A 1 14.76 44.01 17.19
C MET A 1 13.48 44.48 16.48
N SER A 2 12.96 45.68 16.78
CA SER A 2 11.75 46.23 16.13
C SER A 2 11.84 46.33 14.60
N HIS A 3 12.98 46.77 14.06
CA HIS A 3 13.21 46.86 12.61
C HIS A 3 13.34 45.47 11.95
N MET A 4 13.74 44.44 12.70
CA MET A 4 13.91 43.07 12.22
C MET A 4 12.59 42.32 12.09
N LEU A 5 11.63 42.63 12.96
CA LEU A 5 10.29 42.04 12.97
C LEU A 5 9.24 42.92 12.27
N CYS A 6 9.67 43.95 11.53
CA CYS A 6 8.80 44.91 10.84
C CYS A 6 7.79 45.63 11.76
N ILE A 7 8.11 45.83 13.04
CA ILE A 7 7.20 46.44 14.04
C ILE A 7 7.20 47.97 13.94
N GLY A 8 8.30 48.58 13.47
CA GLY A 8 8.44 50.03 13.29
C GLY A 8 9.59 50.65 14.08
N TYR A 9 9.63 51.98 14.09
CA TYR A 9 10.66 52.76 14.80
C TYR A 9 10.44 52.74 16.32
N GLY A 10 11.45 53.15 17.09
CA GLY A 10 11.36 53.33 18.54
C GLY A 10 10.49 54.54 18.93
N MET A 11 10.90 55.27 19.96
CA MET A 11 10.12 56.41 20.48
C MET A 11 9.93 57.57 19.48
N TYR A 12 10.87 57.77 18.54
CA TYR A 12 10.85 58.88 17.57
C TYR A 12 11.48 58.45 16.22
N PRO A 13 11.09 59.06 15.09
CA PRO A 13 11.71 58.80 13.78
C PRO A 13 13.14 59.34 13.72
N PRO A 14 14.04 58.71 12.92
CA PRO A 14 15.41 59.18 12.77
C PRO A 14 15.42 60.55 12.06
N VAL A 15 15.98 61.57 12.72
CA VAL A 15 16.08 62.94 12.19
C VAL A 15 17.49 63.27 11.67
N GLY A 16 18.53 62.67 12.26
CA GLY A 16 19.91 62.84 11.81
C GLY A 16 20.21 62.03 10.56
N MET A 17 20.97 62.58 9.60
CA MET A 17 21.31 61.87 8.35
C MET A 17 22.01 60.52 8.62
N THR A 18 22.87 60.46 9.63
CA THR A 18 23.54 59.22 10.07
C THR A 18 22.53 58.17 10.56
N ASP A 19 21.55 58.60 11.35
CA ASP A 19 20.54 57.71 11.94
C ASP A 19 19.58 57.18 10.88
N VAL A 20 19.25 58.00 9.87
CA VAL A 20 18.43 57.60 8.72
C VAL A 20 19.13 56.50 7.92
N TRP A 21 20.42 56.65 7.58
CA TRP A 21 21.17 55.64 6.83
C TRP A 21 21.34 54.33 7.62
N LEU A 22 21.66 54.41 8.91
CA LEU A 22 21.74 53.23 9.79
C LEU A 22 20.38 52.53 9.90
N THR A 23 19.30 53.31 9.97
CA THR A 23 17.94 52.78 10.01
C THR A 23 17.59 52.05 8.72
N ILE A 24 17.84 52.65 7.54
CA ILE A 24 17.62 52.01 6.23
C ILE A 24 18.40 50.69 6.14
N LEU A 25 19.69 50.69 6.50
CA LEU A 25 20.51 49.49 6.47
C LEU A 25 19.97 48.41 7.41
N SER A 26 19.59 48.78 8.63
CA SER A 26 19.01 47.85 9.61
C SER A 26 17.66 47.28 9.15
N MET A 27 16.84 48.04 8.43
CA MET A 27 15.57 47.59 7.86
C MET A 27 15.81 46.60 6.71
N ILE A 28 16.78 46.85 5.83
CA ILE A 28 17.13 45.94 4.72
C ILE A 28 17.64 44.60 5.28
N VAL A 29 18.58 44.65 6.23
CA VAL A 29 19.12 43.44 6.87
C VAL A 29 17.99 42.70 7.61
N GLY A 30 17.18 43.41 8.38
CA GLY A 30 16.06 42.86 9.12
C GLY A 30 15.03 42.15 8.23
N ALA A 31 14.58 42.81 7.16
CA ALA A 31 13.62 42.26 6.21
C ALA A 31 14.19 41.01 5.50
N THR A 32 15.46 41.04 5.11
CA THR A 32 16.12 39.89 4.46
C THR A 32 16.21 38.70 5.42
N CYS A 33 16.63 38.92 6.67
CA CYS A 33 16.68 37.88 7.69
C CYS A 33 15.29 37.29 7.99
N TYR A 34 14.26 38.13 8.09
CA TYR A 34 12.88 37.67 8.31
C TYR A 34 12.36 36.85 7.13
N ALA A 35 12.60 37.30 5.89
CA ALA A 35 12.21 36.56 4.69
C ALA A 35 12.89 35.18 4.63
N MET A 36 14.19 35.09 4.94
CA MET A 36 14.92 33.82 5.02
C MET A 36 14.37 32.92 6.12
N PHE A 37 14.07 33.47 7.31
CA PHE A 37 13.48 32.72 8.41
C PHE A 37 12.13 32.11 8.03
N VAL A 38 11.23 32.90 7.44
CA VAL A 38 9.92 32.43 6.95
C VAL A 38 10.09 31.39 5.86
N GLY A 39 11.05 31.57 4.95
CA GLY A 39 11.40 30.59 3.91
C GLY A 39 11.83 29.25 4.49
N HIS A 40 12.74 29.25 5.45
CA HIS A 40 13.20 28.03 6.14
C HIS A 40 12.09 27.39 6.97
N ALA A 41 11.29 28.16 7.70
CA ALA A 41 10.15 27.65 8.45
C ALA A 41 9.13 26.96 7.51
N THR A 42 8.84 27.57 6.36
CA THR A 42 7.95 27.01 5.35
C THR A 42 8.53 25.72 4.75
N ALA A 43 9.81 25.71 4.39
CA ALA A 43 10.48 24.52 3.87
C ALA A 43 10.48 23.37 4.88
N LEU A 44 10.73 23.67 6.16
CA LEU A 44 10.67 22.68 7.24
C LEU A 44 9.25 22.10 7.37
N ILE A 45 8.23 22.95 7.42
CA ILE A 45 6.82 22.51 7.49
C ILE A 45 6.48 21.59 6.29
N GLN A 46 6.92 21.95 5.09
CA GLN A 46 6.70 21.12 3.90
C GLN A 46 7.45 19.78 3.94
N SER A 47 8.62 19.73 4.60
CA SER A 47 9.44 18.51 4.71
C SER A 47 8.91 17.51 5.73
N LEU A 48 8.23 17.97 6.78
CA LEU A 48 7.76 17.13 7.88
C LEU A 48 6.66 16.14 7.48
N ASP A 49 5.88 16.42 6.44
CA ASP A 49 4.75 15.57 6.02
C ASP A 49 4.80 15.20 4.52
N SER A 50 5.99 14.85 4.04
CA SER A 50 6.24 14.50 2.63
C SER A 50 5.38 13.33 2.14
N SER A 51 5.28 12.24 2.92
CA SER A 51 4.50 11.04 2.54
C SER A 51 2.98 11.30 2.47
N ARG A 52 2.43 12.10 3.37
CA ARG A 52 1.01 12.48 3.34
C ARG A 52 0.74 13.47 2.21
N ARG A 53 1.67 14.39 1.96
CA ARG A 53 1.59 15.30 0.82
C ARG A 53 1.56 14.52 -0.49
N GLN A 54 2.43 13.53 -0.66
CA GLN A 54 2.42 12.63 -1.82
C GLN A 54 1.10 11.88 -1.96
N TYR A 55 0.56 11.33 -0.87
CA TYR A 55 -0.76 10.71 -0.88
C TYR A 55 -1.86 11.68 -1.33
N GLN A 56 -1.89 12.89 -0.77
CA GLN A 56 -2.88 13.91 -1.11
C GLN A 56 -2.77 14.37 -2.56
N GLU A 57 -1.55 14.58 -3.06
CA GLU A 57 -1.30 14.96 -4.45
C GLU A 57 -1.76 13.86 -5.41
N LYS A 58 -1.45 12.59 -5.09
CA LYS A 58 -1.91 11.45 -5.90
C LYS A 58 -3.43 11.30 -5.86
N TYR A 59 -4.03 11.40 -4.69
CA TYR A 59 -5.48 11.28 -4.53
C TYR A 59 -6.23 12.40 -5.28
N LYS A 60 -5.72 13.63 -5.25
CA LYS A 60 -6.27 14.74 -6.06
C LYS A 60 -6.27 14.45 -7.56
N GLN A 61 -5.22 13.80 -8.09
CA GLN A 61 -5.20 13.38 -9.50
C GLN A 61 -6.31 12.36 -9.78
N VAL A 62 -6.56 11.42 -8.85
CA VAL A 62 -7.66 10.46 -8.96
C VAL A 62 -9.01 11.18 -8.93
N GLU A 63 -9.22 12.14 -8.04
CA GLU A 63 -10.44 12.95 -8.02
C GLU A 63 -10.69 13.71 -9.32
N GLN A 64 -9.64 14.31 -9.89
CA GLN A 64 -9.72 14.97 -11.19
C GLN A 64 -10.11 13.98 -12.30
N TYR A 65 -9.53 12.78 -12.30
CA TYR A 65 -9.89 11.72 -13.24
C TYR A 65 -11.36 11.29 -13.09
N MET A 66 -11.84 11.09 -11.86
CA MET A 66 -13.24 10.73 -11.58
C MET A 66 -14.22 11.84 -11.99
N SER A 67 -13.81 13.11 -11.83
CA SER A 67 -14.58 14.28 -12.23
C SER A 67 -14.67 14.39 -13.76
N PHE A 68 -13.54 14.26 -14.45
CA PHE A 68 -13.44 14.33 -15.90
C PHE A 68 -14.31 13.27 -16.59
N HIS A 69 -14.26 12.02 -16.09
CA HIS A 69 -15.07 10.92 -16.62
C HIS A 69 -16.52 10.89 -16.07
N LYS A 70 -16.90 11.85 -15.22
CA LYS A 70 -18.25 11.94 -14.63
C LYS A 70 -18.72 10.63 -13.99
N LEU A 71 -17.82 9.97 -13.25
CA LEU A 71 -18.16 8.72 -12.56
C LEU A 71 -19.29 8.96 -11.55
N PRO A 72 -20.22 7.99 -11.36
CA PRO A 72 -21.33 8.11 -10.42
C PRO A 72 -20.83 8.19 -8.97
N ALA A 73 -21.62 8.79 -8.08
CA ALA A 73 -21.26 9.01 -6.68
C ALA A 73 -20.87 7.71 -5.96
N ASP A 74 -21.60 6.63 -6.18
CA ASP A 74 -21.33 5.32 -5.56
C ASP A 74 -19.93 4.80 -5.94
N MET A 75 -19.53 4.96 -7.21
CA MET A 75 -18.21 4.52 -7.67
C MET A 75 -17.10 5.40 -7.08
N ARG A 76 -17.34 6.70 -6.93
CA ARG A 76 -16.39 7.63 -6.30
C ARG A 76 -16.18 7.28 -4.82
N GLN A 77 -17.25 6.98 -4.11
CA GLN A 77 -17.17 6.56 -2.70
C GLN A 77 -16.37 5.27 -2.57
N ARG A 78 -16.66 4.28 -3.43
CA ARG A 78 -15.88 3.03 -3.45
C ARG A 78 -14.40 3.26 -3.72
N ILE A 79 -14.05 4.14 -4.66
CA ILE A 79 -12.64 4.50 -4.93
C ILE A 79 -12.03 5.20 -3.71
N HIS A 80 -12.75 6.12 -3.06
CA HIS A 80 -12.29 6.77 -1.83
C HIS A 80 -11.97 5.76 -0.73
N ASP A 81 -12.94 4.90 -0.42
CA ASP A 81 -12.80 3.88 0.61
C ASP A 81 -11.63 2.92 0.27
N TYR A 82 -11.46 2.56 -1.00
CA TYR A 82 -10.33 1.73 -1.44
C TYR A 82 -8.98 2.40 -1.15
N TYR A 83 -8.82 3.68 -1.50
CA TYR A 83 -7.57 4.42 -1.27
C TYR A 83 -7.28 4.60 0.22
N GLU A 84 -8.29 4.88 1.03
CA GLU A 84 -8.17 4.99 2.48
C GLU A 84 -7.71 3.67 3.12
N HIS A 85 -8.34 2.55 2.75
CA HIS A 85 -7.95 1.23 3.26
C HIS A 85 -6.58 0.78 2.74
N ARG A 86 -6.21 1.09 1.49
CA ARG A 86 -4.95 0.66 0.86
C ARG A 86 -3.72 1.41 1.35
N TYR A 87 -3.85 2.70 1.64
CA TYR A 87 -2.72 3.58 1.94
C TYR A 87 -2.79 4.21 3.34
N GLN A 88 -3.94 4.19 4.02
CA GLN A 88 -4.09 4.75 5.38
C GLN A 88 -3.57 6.19 5.50
N GLY A 89 -3.74 6.99 4.44
CA GLY A 89 -3.28 8.38 4.37
C GLY A 89 -1.79 8.58 4.12
N LYS A 90 -1.01 7.52 3.92
CA LYS A 90 0.43 7.58 3.61
C LYS A 90 0.76 6.73 2.39
N MET A 91 1.40 7.33 1.41
CA MET A 91 1.81 6.62 0.19
C MET A 91 3.31 6.38 0.21
N PHE A 92 3.72 5.14 -0.04
CA PHE A 92 5.11 4.73 -0.16
C PHE A 92 5.28 3.94 -1.46
N ASP A 93 6.38 4.19 -2.16
CA ASP A 93 6.80 3.34 -3.27
C ASP A 93 7.63 2.18 -2.71
N GLU A 94 6.94 1.12 -2.26
CA GLU A 94 7.58 -0.05 -1.66
C GLU A 94 8.61 -0.70 -2.59
N ASP A 95 8.39 -0.67 -3.91
CA ASP A 95 9.31 -1.26 -4.88
C ASP A 95 10.63 -0.48 -4.97
N SER A 96 10.56 0.85 -5.02
CA SER A 96 11.75 1.69 -5.00
C SER A 96 12.49 1.56 -3.67
N ILE A 97 11.77 1.63 -2.54
CA ILE A 97 12.36 1.57 -1.20
C ILE A 97 13.07 0.24 -0.97
N LEU A 98 12.41 -0.89 -1.27
CA LEU A 98 13.02 -2.22 -1.13
C LEU A 98 14.12 -2.47 -2.17
N GLY A 99 14.05 -1.80 -3.32
CA GLY A 99 15.06 -1.82 -4.39
C GLY A 99 16.40 -1.20 -3.98
N GLU A 100 16.38 -0.17 -3.14
CA GLU A 100 17.58 0.51 -2.63
C GLU A 100 18.31 -0.30 -1.54
N LEU A 101 17.63 -1.25 -0.90
CA LEU A 101 18.19 -2.09 0.15
C LEU A 101 18.95 -3.29 -0.43
N ASN A 102 19.96 -3.76 0.31
CA ASN A 102 20.62 -5.03 0.01
C ASN A 102 19.66 -6.21 0.26
N GLU A 103 20.00 -7.36 -0.33
CA GLU A 103 19.17 -8.57 -0.29
C GLU A 103 18.84 -9.03 1.15
N PRO A 104 19.80 -9.10 2.11
CA PRO A 104 19.48 -9.53 3.48
C PRO A 104 18.49 -8.61 4.21
N LEU A 105 18.61 -7.28 4.07
CA LEU A 105 17.68 -6.35 4.71
C LEU A 105 16.27 -6.44 4.09
N ARG A 106 16.20 -6.65 2.77
CA ARG A 106 14.92 -6.86 2.09
C ARG A 106 14.22 -8.11 2.61
N GLU A 107 14.95 -9.22 2.74
CA GLU A 107 14.43 -10.47 3.29
C GLU A 107 13.92 -10.29 4.73
N GLU A 108 14.67 -9.58 5.57
CA GLU A 108 14.29 -9.31 6.96
C GLU A 108 12.99 -8.49 7.06
N ILE A 109 12.87 -7.42 6.26
CA ILE A 109 11.66 -6.58 6.21
C ILE A 109 10.45 -7.39 5.72
N VAL A 110 10.61 -8.16 4.65
CA VAL A 110 9.53 -8.98 4.07
C VAL A 110 9.07 -10.05 5.06
N ASN A 111 10.01 -10.73 5.72
CA ASN A 111 9.72 -11.69 6.78
C ASN A 111 8.97 -11.03 7.95
N PHE A 112 9.41 -9.85 8.40
CA PHE A 112 8.74 -9.12 9.47
C PHE A 112 7.30 -8.71 9.09
N ASN A 113 7.09 -8.19 7.88
CA ASN A 113 5.78 -7.77 7.39
C ASN A 113 4.82 -8.95 7.25
N CYS A 114 5.32 -10.09 6.75
CA CYS A 114 4.51 -11.29 6.51
C CYS A 114 4.43 -12.24 7.71
N ARG A 115 5.03 -11.93 8.87
CA ARG A 115 5.09 -12.83 10.04
C ARG A 115 3.72 -13.36 10.48
N LYS A 116 2.69 -12.50 10.41
CA LYS A 116 1.31 -12.89 10.77
C LYS A 116 0.76 -13.91 9.77
N LEU A 117 1.00 -13.69 8.48
CA LEU A 117 0.61 -14.61 7.42
C LEU A 117 1.30 -15.96 7.60
N VAL A 118 2.63 -15.95 7.77
CA VAL A 118 3.44 -17.16 7.97
C VAL A 118 2.98 -17.95 9.18
N ALA A 119 2.73 -17.27 10.31
CA ALA A 119 2.24 -17.92 11.53
C ALA A 119 0.83 -18.49 11.39
N SER A 120 -0.04 -17.85 10.60
CA SER A 120 -1.42 -18.28 10.39
C SER A 120 -1.55 -19.45 9.40
N MET A 121 -0.54 -19.70 8.56
CA MET A 121 -0.62 -20.65 7.45
C MET A 121 0.07 -21.98 7.75
N PRO A 122 -0.67 -23.09 7.87
CA PRO A 122 -0.09 -24.42 8.06
C PRO A 122 0.86 -24.85 6.93
N LEU A 123 0.67 -24.30 5.71
CA LEU A 123 1.53 -24.54 4.55
C LEU A 123 2.98 -24.15 4.83
N PHE A 124 3.21 -23.04 5.53
CA PHE A 124 4.56 -22.52 5.80
C PHE A 124 5.17 -23.06 7.08
N ALA A 125 4.37 -23.58 8.00
CA ALA A 125 4.85 -24.12 9.28
C ALA A 125 5.85 -25.28 9.11
N ASN A 126 5.70 -26.09 8.05
CA ASN A 126 6.56 -27.25 7.76
C ASN A 126 7.47 -27.07 6.54
N ALA A 127 7.55 -25.85 6.00
CA ALA A 127 8.35 -25.56 4.81
C ALA A 127 9.78 -25.13 5.21
N ASP A 128 10.72 -25.29 4.27
CA ASP A 128 12.09 -24.79 4.45
C ASP A 128 12.07 -23.26 4.63
N PRO A 129 12.71 -22.69 5.68
CA PRO A 129 12.77 -21.24 5.91
C PRO A 129 13.34 -20.45 4.71
N ASN A 130 14.28 -21.03 3.96
CA ASN A 130 14.82 -20.40 2.75
C ASN A 130 13.77 -20.34 1.64
N PHE A 131 12.97 -21.41 1.51
CA PHE A 131 11.85 -21.43 0.57
C PHE A 131 10.77 -20.43 0.97
N VAL A 132 10.43 -20.33 2.26
CA VAL A 132 9.44 -19.35 2.75
C VAL A 132 9.93 -17.94 2.44
N THR A 133 11.15 -17.58 2.86
CA THR A 133 11.73 -16.27 2.58
C THR A 133 11.75 -15.96 1.09
N SER A 134 12.21 -16.91 0.27
CA SER A 134 12.22 -16.79 -1.19
C SER A 134 10.81 -16.59 -1.77
N MET A 135 9.78 -17.21 -1.20
CA MET A 135 8.40 -17.06 -1.69
C MET A 135 7.80 -15.72 -1.26
N LEU A 136 8.08 -15.27 -0.03
CA LEU A 136 7.56 -14.01 0.49
C LEU A 136 8.05 -12.80 -0.32
N THR A 137 9.24 -12.85 -0.93
CA THR A 137 9.74 -11.76 -1.79
C THR A 137 8.95 -11.58 -3.09
N TRP A 138 8.16 -12.59 -3.51
CA TRP A 138 7.25 -12.51 -4.67
C TRP A 138 5.81 -12.13 -4.30
N LEU A 139 5.53 -11.96 -3.01
CA LEU A 139 4.20 -11.58 -2.55
C LEU A 139 3.98 -10.08 -2.73
N ARG A 140 2.81 -9.73 -3.28
CA ARG A 140 2.35 -8.35 -3.41
C ARG A 140 1.10 -8.13 -2.58
N PHE A 141 1.14 -7.08 -1.77
CA PHE A 141 0.00 -6.69 -0.96
C PHE A 141 -1.12 -6.09 -1.83
N GLU A 142 -2.32 -6.63 -1.70
CA GLU A 142 -3.52 -6.15 -2.37
C GLU A 142 -4.70 -6.06 -1.38
N VAL A 143 -5.58 -5.09 -1.62
CA VAL A 143 -6.79 -4.87 -0.82
C VAL A 143 -8.01 -5.00 -1.73
N PHE A 144 -9.05 -5.67 -1.26
CA PHE A 144 -10.32 -5.82 -1.97
C PHE A 144 -11.48 -5.36 -1.08
N GLN A 145 -12.50 -4.75 -1.67
CA GLN A 145 -13.65 -4.27 -0.91
C GLN A 145 -14.72 -5.36 -0.77
N PRO A 146 -15.59 -5.26 0.26
CA PRO A 146 -16.77 -6.10 0.37
C PRO A 146 -17.58 -6.12 -0.93
N GLY A 147 -17.93 -7.31 -1.42
CA GLY A 147 -18.68 -7.47 -2.66
C GLY A 147 -17.84 -7.57 -3.94
N ASP A 148 -16.53 -7.35 -3.89
CA ASP A 148 -15.68 -7.51 -5.07
C ASP A 148 -15.48 -8.98 -5.45
N TYR A 149 -15.51 -9.25 -6.76
CA TYR A 149 -15.20 -10.55 -7.34
C TYR A 149 -13.70 -10.65 -7.60
N ILE A 150 -13.02 -11.55 -6.88
CA ILE A 150 -11.58 -11.77 -7.00
C ILE A 150 -11.26 -12.74 -8.14
N ILE A 151 -12.01 -13.84 -8.21
CA ILE A 151 -11.92 -14.86 -9.26
C ILE A 151 -13.32 -15.05 -9.81
N ARG A 152 -13.44 -15.15 -11.14
CA ARG A 152 -14.70 -15.45 -11.82
C ARG A 152 -14.60 -16.80 -12.50
N GLU A 153 -15.63 -17.62 -12.37
CA GLU A 153 -15.77 -18.86 -13.14
C GLU A 153 -15.58 -18.58 -14.63
N GLY A 154 -14.92 -19.49 -15.34
CA GLY A 154 -14.64 -19.36 -16.77
C GLY A 154 -13.40 -18.54 -17.11
N THR A 155 -12.80 -17.83 -16.13
CA THR A 155 -11.57 -17.05 -16.38
C THR A 155 -10.32 -17.90 -16.20
N ILE A 156 -9.27 -17.63 -17.00
CA ILE A 156 -7.99 -18.32 -16.85
C ILE A 156 -7.27 -17.73 -15.63
N GLY A 157 -7.28 -18.45 -14.52
CA GLY A 157 -6.61 -17.99 -13.30
C GLY A 157 -5.10 -18.26 -13.36
N LYS A 158 -4.33 -17.18 -13.46
CA LYS A 158 -2.85 -17.20 -13.53
C LYS A 158 -2.18 -16.83 -12.21
N LYS A 159 -2.98 -16.67 -11.14
CA LYS A 159 -2.56 -16.06 -9.88
C LYS A 159 -3.09 -16.87 -8.70
N MET A 160 -2.31 -16.88 -7.63
CA MET A 160 -2.69 -17.44 -6.33
C MET A 160 -2.72 -16.33 -5.29
N TYR A 161 -3.63 -16.46 -4.33
CA TYR A 161 -3.87 -15.49 -3.27
C TYR A 161 -3.77 -16.15 -1.90
N PHE A 162 -3.11 -15.45 -0.97
CA PHE A 162 -3.00 -15.83 0.43
C PHE A 162 -3.76 -14.81 1.29
N ILE A 163 -4.69 -15.28 2.11
CA ILE A 163 -5.53 -14.41 2.94
C ILE A 163 -4.77 -14.05 4.21
N GLN A 164 -4.46 -12.77 4.39
CA GLN A 164 -3.88 -12.26 5.63
C GLN A 164 -4.98 -11.89 6.63
N HIS A 165 -6.02 -11.19 6.16
CA HIS A 165 -7.14 -10.76 6.98
C HIS A 165 -8.44 -10.61 6.16
N GLY A 166 -9.51 -11.23 6.63
CA GLY A 166 -10.89 -11.14 6.12
C GLY A 166 -11.41 -12.47 5.58
N VAL A 167 -12.68 -12.47 5.16
CA VAL A 167 -13.39 -13.68 4.70
C VAL A 167 -13.79 -13.57 3.23
N VAL A 168 -13.52 -14.64 2.48
CA VAL A 168 -13.98 -14.80 1.10
C VAL A 168 -14.92 -15.99 0.97
N GLY A 169 -15.99 -15.81 0.22
CA GLY A 169 -16.89 -16.88 -0.22
C GLY A 169 -16.40 -17.45 -1.55
N VAL A 170 -16.20 -18.75 -1.61
CA VAL A 170 -15.89 -19.50 -2.83
C VAL A 170 -17.14 -20.26 -3.26
N LEU A 171 -17.68 -19.87 -4.42
CA LEU A 171 -18.83 -20.52 -5.04
C LEU A 171 -18.33 -21.44 -6.15
N THR A 172 -18.61 -22.74 -5.99
CA THR A 172 -18.33 -23.77 -7.00
C THR A 172 -19.63 -24.22 -7.65
N LYS A 173 -19.61 -24.47 -8.96
CA LYS A 173 -20.80 -24.87 -9.71
C LYS A 173 -21.42 -26.16 -9.14
N GLY A 174 -22.62 -26.04 -8.58
CA GLY A 174 -23.37 -27.16 -8.01
C GLY A 174 -23.01 -27.55 -6.58
N ASN A 175 -22.09 -26.84 -5.92
CA ASN A 175 -21.73 -27.04 -4.52
C ASN A 175 -22.17 -25.86 -3.65
N LYS A 176 -22.26 -26.09 -2.34
CA LYS A 176 -22.50 -25.03 -1.36
C LYS A 176 -21.31 -24.07 -1.33
N GLU A 177 -21.59 -22.81 -1.02
CA GLU A 177 -20.59 -21.78 -0.82
C GLU A 177 -19.66 -22.16 0.35
N THR A 178 -18.36 -22.20 0.08
CA THR A 178 -17.33 -22.48 1.07
C THR A 178 -16.67 -21.17 1.48
N LYS A 179 -16.63 -20.89 2.78
CA LYS A 179 -15.99 -19.69 3.31
C LYS A 179 -14.53 -19.98 3.64
N LEU A 180 -13.63 -19.11 3.18
CA LEU A 180 -12.21 -19.14 3.52
C LEU A 180 -11.89 -17.90 4.34
N ALA A 181 -11.17 -18.09 5.45
CA ALA A 181 -10.78 -17.04 6.38
C ALA A 181 -9.25 -16.88 6.44
N ASP A 182 -8.77 -16.03 7.34
CA ASP A 182 -7.35 -15.80 7.65
C ASP A 182 -6.53 -17.09 7.70
N GLY A 183 -5.36 -17.10 7.05
CA GLY A 183 -4.51 -18.28 6.97
C GLY A 183 -4.94 -19.30 5.90
N SER A 184 -6.01 -19.03 5.15
CA SER A 184 -6.39 -19.82 3.97
C SER A 184 -5.80 -19.22 2.68
N TYR A 185 -5.70 -20.05 1.64
CA TYR A 185 -5.24 -19.63 0.32
C TYR A 185 -6.19 -20.15 -0.76
N PHE A 186 -6.23 -19.47 -1.90
CA PHE A 186 -7.07 -19.85 -3.03
C PHE A 186 -6.49 -19.35 -4.36
N GLY A 187 -6.96 -19.90 -5.47
CA GLY A 187 -6.44 -19.61 -6.81
C GLY A 187 -5.23 -20.47 -7.17
N GLY A 188 -4.83 -20.44 -8.44
CA GLY A 188 -4.03 -21.50 -9.05
C GLY A 188 -4.91 -22.68 -9.48
N SER A 189 -4.55 -23.37 -10.56
CA SER A 189 -5.34 -24.51 -11.05
C SER A 189 -5.41 -25.59 -9.97
N ASP A 190 -6.58 -25.79 -9.36
CA ASP A 190 -6.87 -26.93 -8.47
C ASP A 190 -6.69 -28.29 -9.17
N ASN A 191 -6.51 -28.30 -10.50
CA ASN A 191 -6.07 -29.46 -11.26
C ASN A 191 -4.61 -29.32 -11.70
N ALA A 192 -3.74 -29.95 -10.91
CA ALA A 192 -2.36 -30.32 -11.23
C ALA A 192 -2.18 -31.21 -12.47
N SER A 193 -3.23 -31.45 -13.27
CA SER A 193 -3.29 -32.36 -14.42
C SER A 193 -3.60 -31.68 -15.76
N SER A 194 -3.99 -30.41 -15.81
CA SER A 194 -4.13 -29.69 -17.09
C SER A 194 -3.58 -28.26 -16.98
N SER A 195 -2.48 -28.01 -17.66
CA SER A 195 -2.00 -26.66 -17.93
C SER A 195 -3.07 -25.92 -18.75
N HIS A 196 -3.70 -24.91 -18.15
CA HIS A 196 -4.62 -23.94 -18.78
C HIS A 196 -6.09 -24.33 -18.95
N GLY A 197 -6.74 -24.92 -17.93
CA GLY A 197 -8.21 -24.94 -17.84
C GLY A 197 -8.81 -23.63 -17.29
N PRO A 198 -10.06 -23.27 -17.66
CA PRO A 198 -10.80 -22.17 -17.04
C PRO A 198 -11.10 -22.45 -15.56
N MET A 199 -11.15 -21.40 -14.72
CA MET A 199 -11.50 -21.52 -13.31
C MET A 199 -12.93 -22.06 -13.14
N GLU A 200 -13.11 -23.05 -12.26
CA GLU A 200 -14.41 -23.67 -11.97
C GLU A 200 -15.15 -22.98 -10.81
N THR A 201 -14.53 -21.97 -10.21
CA THR A 201 -15.01 -21.29 -8.99
C THR A 201 -15.07 -19.78 -9.16
N THR A 202 -16.05 -19.16 -8.50
CA THR A 202 -16.16 -17.71 -8.34
C THR A 202 -15.86 -17.35 -6.89
N THR A 203 -14.90 -16.47 -6.66
CA THR A 203 -14.53 -16.01 -5.31
C THR A 203 -14.94 -14.56 -5.11
N ARG A 204 -15.68 -14.29 -4.04
CA ARG A 204 -16.18 -12.96 -3.68
C ARG A 204 -15.79 -12.61 -2.24
N VAL A 205 -15.52 -11.34 -1.97
CA VAL A 205 -15.35 -10.85 -0.59
C VAL A 205 -16.71 -10.81 0.11
N GLU A 206 -16.84 -11.54 1.21
CA GLU A 206 -18.06 -11.61 2.01
C GLU A 206 -18.05 -10.69 3.23
N ASP A 207 -16.87 -10.42 3.79
CA ASP A 207 -16.76 -9.68 5.05
C ASP A 207 -17.22 -8.22 4.92
N ASN A 208 -17.66 -7.62 6.03
CA ASN A 208 -18.01 -6.19 6.09
C ASN A 208 -16.77 -5.28 6.11
N ALA A 209 -15.59 -5.85 6.31
CA ALA A 209 -14.30 -5.16 6.30
C ALA A 209 -13.52 -5.45 4.99
N ALA A 210 -12.61 -4.55 4.62
CA ALA A 210 -11.75 -4.74 3.46
C ALA A 210 -10.86 -5.98 3.63
N LEU A 211 -10.86 -6.85 2.62
CA LEU A 211 -10.00 -8.03 2.57
C LEU A 211 -8.57 -7.59 2.29
N THR A 212 -7.66 -7.97 3.17
CA THR A 212 -6.22 -7.79 2.98
C THR A 212 -5.59 -9.11 2.59
N LYS A 213 -4.96 -9.15 1.42
CA LYS A 213 -4.37 -10.37 0.88
C LYS A 213 -3.01 -10.11 0.27
N TYR A 214 -2.21 -11.18 0.20
CA TYR A 214 -1.01 -11.20 -0.61
C TYR A 214 -1.28 -11.98 -1.90
N GLN A 215 -1.10 -11.32 -3.03
CA GLN A 215 -1.07 -11.95 -4.34
C GLN A 215 0.33 -12.51 -4.58
N LEU A 216 0.42 -13.81 -4.87
CA LEU A 216 1.64 -14.40 -5.37
C LEU A 216 1.74 -14.07 -6.87
N ILE A 217 2.66 -13.17 -7.21
CA ILE A 217 3.08 -13.00 -8.60
C ILE A 217 4.18 -14.01 -8.84
N CYS A 218 3.77 -15.27 -9.02
CA CYS A 218 4.74 -16.32 -9.32
C CYS A 218 5.17 -16.16 -10.80
N PRO A 219 6.45 -15.90 -11.11
CA PRO A 219 6.93 -16.11 -12.46
C PRO A 219 6.70 -17.59 -12.81
N VAL A 220 6.27 -17.88 -14.04
CA VAL A 220 5.91 -19.24 -14.51
C VAL A 220 7.01 -20.28 -14.21
N THR A 221 8.26 -19.83 -14.09
CA THR A 221 9.44 -20.62 -13.70
C THR A 221 9.46 -21.05 -12.22
N ALA A 222 8.97 -20.22 -11.29
CA ALA A 222 8.93 -20.54 -9.85
C ALA A 222 7.75 -21.45 -9.47
N TYR A 223 6.73 -21.55 -10.33
CA TYR A 223 5.59 -22.46 -10.16
C TYR A 223 6.03 -23.93 -9.99
N HIS A 224 7.14 -24.33 -10.63
CA HIS A 224 7.66 -25.69 -10.55
C HIS A 224 8.31 -26.02 -9.19
N SER A 225 8.82 -25.01 -8.49
CA SER A 225 9.41 -25.12 -7.14
C SER A 225 8.35 -25.05 -6.05
N VAL A 226 7.28 -24.29 -6.28
CA VAL A 226 6.18 -24.04 -5.33
C VAL A 226 5.10 -25.13 -5.40
N SER A 227 4.82 -25.67 -6.59
CA SER A 227 3.81 -26.73 -6.83
C SER A 227 4.00 -27.99 -5.97
N PRO A 228 5.21 -28.53 -5.72
CA PRO A 228 5.38 -29.72 -4.87
C PRO A 228 5.01 -29.47 -3.40
N VAL A 229 5.33 -28.29 -2.85
CA VAL A 229 5.01 -27.92 -1.46
C VAL A 229 3.50 -27.71 -1.30
N MET A 230 2.87 -27.05 -2.27
CA MET A 230 1.42 -26.88 -2.31
C MET A 230 0.67 -28.20 -2.52
N ARG A 231 1.17 -29.12 -3.36
CA ARG A 231 0.60 -30.47 -3.53
C ARG A 231 0.69 -31.30 -2.24
N ARG A 232 1.72 -31.11 -1.42
CA ARG A 232 1.84 -31.76 -0.10
C ARG A 232 0.88 -31.14 0.93
N GLY A 233 0.73 -29.81 0.93
CA GLY A 233 -0.23 -29.10 1.79
C GLY A 233 -1.69 -29.32 1.40
N GLY A 234 -1.99 -29.50 0.11
CA GLY A 234 -3.34 -29.72 -0.42
C GLY A 234 -3.96 -31.09 -0.05
N LYS A 235 -3.17 -32.03 0.47
CA LYS A 235 -3.72 -33.27 1.06
C LYS A 235 -4.34 -33.07 2.44
N ALA A 236 -4.12 -31.93 3.10
CA ALA A 236 -4.65 -31.67 4.44
C ALA A 236 -6.10 -31.14 4.46
N PHE A 237 -6.67 -30.76 3.31
CA PHE A 237 -8.01 -30.15 3.24
C PHE A 237 -9.12 -31.06 2.71
N ASN A 238 -8.81 -32.32 2.35
CA ASN A 238 -9.80 -33.30 1.86
C ASN A 238 -10.28 -34.27 2.97
N GLY A 239 -10.27 -33.80 4.21
CA GLY A 239 -10.65 -34.60 5.38
C GLY A 239 -11.61 -33.85 6.29
N THR A 240 -12.83 -33.60 5.82
CA THR A 240 -14.10 -33.72 6.58
C THR A 240 -15.29 -33.47 5.67
#